data_AF-A0AAQ4F103-F1
#
_entry.id   AF-A0AAQ4F103-F1
#
_cell.length_a   1.000
_cell.length_b   1.000
_cell.length_c   1.000
_cell.angle_alpha   90.00
_cell.angle_beta   90.00
_cell.angle_gamma   90.00
#
_symmetry.space_group_name_H-M   'P 1'
#
loop_
_entity.id
_entity.type
_entity.pdbx_description
1 polymer ?
#
loop_
_entity_poly.entity_id
_entity_poly.type
_entity_poly.pdbx_seq_one_letter_code
_entity_poly.pdbx_strand_id
1 'polypeptide(L)'
;MLRQGCNGTFLLRFSDSELGGVTIAWLHEDPQQDTKEVIMIQPFTSRDFTIRSLADRVSDLQQLTYMYPDIPKDQAFGKYYTPLTDSQPAISNGYVKPVLVTQIPG
;
A
#
# COMPACT_ATOMS: atom_id res chain seq x y z
N MET A 1 -4.13 18.95 4.67
CA MET A 1 -5.11 17.85 4.53
C MET A 1 -4.65 16.64 5.35
N LEU A 2 -3.54 15.96 5.01
CA LEU A 2 -3.05 14.82 5.79
C LEU A 2 -2.62 15.15 7.23
N ARG A 3 -1.98 16.30 7.48
CA ARG A 3 -1.55 16.72 8.84
C ARG A 3 -2.68 16.88 9.87
N GLN A 4 -3.94 16.89 9.42
CA GLN A 4 -5.12 16.96 10.30
C GLN A 4 -5.76 15.58 10.51
N GLY A 5 -5.32 14.54 9.79
CA GLY A 5 -5.78 13.17 9.95
C GLY A 5 -5.07 12.44 11.11
N CYS A 6 -5.46 11.19 11.34
CA CYS A 6 -4.81 10.29 12.29
C CYS A 6 -3.58 9.62 11.67
N ASN A 7 -2.68 9.10 12.51
CA ASN A 7 -1.53 8.31 12.08
C ASN A 7 -1.96 7.18 11.11
N GLY A 8 -1.20 6.99 10.04
CA GLY A 8 -1.51 6.03 8.99
C GLY A 8 -2.59 6.46 8.01
N THR A 9 -3.08 7.71 8.09
CA THR A 9 -3.93 8.29 7.04
C THR A 9 -3.12 8.51 5.77
N PHE A 10 -3.63 8.07 4.63
CA PHE A 10 -2.96 8.20 3.34
C PHE A 10 -3.88 8.70 2.23
N LEU A 11 -3.24 9.20 1.17
CA LEU A 11 -3.90 9.56 -0.09
C LEU A 11 -3.08 9.05 -1.28
N LEU A 12 -3.81 8.80 -2.36
CA LEU A 12 -3.24 8.50 -3.66
C LEU A 12 -3.19 9.80 -4.47
N ARG A 13 -2.07 10.04 -5.14
CA ARG A 13 -1.93 11.15 -6.10
C ARG A 13 -1.16 10.69 -7.33
N PHE A 14 -1.39 11.36 -8.44
CA PHE A 14 -0.53 11.19 -9.60
C PHE A 14 0.84 11.81 -9.33
N SER A 15 1.88 11.17 -9.86
CA SER A 15 3.24 11.69 -9.84
C SER A 15 3.37 12.81 -10.86
N ASP A 16 3.95 13.92 -10.44
CA ASP A 16 4.29 15.04 -11.32
C ASP A 16 5.62 14.82 -12.04
N SER A 17 6.47 13.94 -11.51
CA SER A 17 7.82 13.66 -12.03
C SER A 17 7.90 12.41 -12.88
N GLU A 18 6.99 11.45 -12.68
CA GLU A 18 6.96 10.19 -13.43
C GLU A 18 5.68 10.10 -14.26
N LEU A 19 5.84 10.03 -15.58
CA LEU A 19 4.71 9.92 -16.51
C LEU A 19 3.92 8.63 -16.24
N GLY A 20 2.64 8.79 -15.93
CA GLY A 20 1.76 7.65 -15.59
C GLY A 20 2.07 7.01 -14.23
N GLY A 21 2.85 7.68 -13.38
CA GLY A 21 3.15 7.24 -12.02
C GLY A 21 2.01 7.59 -11.05
N VAL A 22 1.69 6.68 -10.14
CA VAL A 22 0.81 6.93 -8.98
C VAL A 22 1.62 6.76 -7.71
N THR A 23 1.63 7.76 -6.84
CA THR A 23 2.35 7.76 -5.56
C THR A 23 1.36 7.80 -4.39
N ILE A 24 1.82 7.32 -3.25
CA ILE A 24 1.09 7.30 -1.99
C ILE A 24 1.78 8.25 -1.02
N ALA A 25 1.02 9.18 -0.45
CA ALA A 25 1.46 10.01 0.65
C ALA A 25 0.73 9.59 1.92
N TRP A 26 1.44 9.37 3.02
CA TRP A 26 0.83 9.03 4.31
C TRP A 26 1.36 9.89 5.44
N LEU A 27 0.54 10.07 6.47
CA LEU A 27 0.93 10.71 7.72
C LEU A 27 1.60 9.66 8.62
N HIS A 28 2.87 9.90 8.93
CA HIS A 28 3.61 9.14 9.92
C HIS A 28 3.76 9.98 11.18
N GLU A 29 3.42 9.39 12.32
CA GLU A 29 3.66 9.98 13.64
C GLU A 29 4.71 9.15 14.36
N ASP A 30 5.84 9.77 14.69
CA ASP A 30 6.90 9.14 15.49
C ASP A 30 6.52 9.23 16.98
N PRO A 31 6.25 8.10 17.67
CA PRO A 31 5.89 8.11 19.08
C PRO A 31 7.00 8.65 20.00
N GLN A 32 8.26 8.66 19.56
CA GLN A 32 9.39 9.12 20.36
C GLN A 32 9.64 10.62 20.25
N GLN A 33 9.32 11.22 19.10
CA GLN A 33 9.63 12.62 18.81
C GLN A 33 8.40 13.55 18.88
N ASP A 34 7.19 13.00 19.04
CA ASP A 34 5.92 13.76 19.00
C ASP A 34 5.80 14.64 17.73
N THR A 35 6.41 14.17 16.64
CA THR A 35 6.42 14.84 15.34
C THR A 35 5.48 14.12 14.36
N LYS A 36 4.75 14.92 13.57
CA LYS A 36 3.92 14.43 12.47
C LYS A 36 4.56 14.81 11.15
N GLU A 37 4.96 13.82 10.37
CA GLU A 37 5.52 14.03 9.05
C GLU A 37 4.69 13.36 7.97
N VAL A 38 4.77 13.90 6.75
CA VAL A 38 4.12 13.31 5.59
C VAL A 38 5.20 12.67 4.77
N ILE A 39 5.16 11.34 4.66
CA ILE A 39 6.12 10.57 3.88
C ILE A 39 5.46 10.22 2.54
N MET A 40 6.25 10.27 1.47
CA MET A 40 5.82 9.92 0.12
C MET A 40 6.57 8.69 -0.36
N ILE A 41 5.82 7.67 -0.78
CA ILE A 41 6.38 6.47 -1.39
C ILE A 41 6.80 6.80 -2.82
N GLN A 42 7.86 6.15 -3.30
CA GLN A 42 8.22 6.19 -4.71
C GLN A 42 6.99 5.88 -5.60
N PRO A 43 6.77 6.63 -6.68
CA PRO A 43 5.62 6.38 -7.52
C PRO A 43 5.70 5.01 -8.20
N PHE A 44 4.53 4.44 -8.43
CA PHE A 44 4.34 3.16 -9.10
C PHE A 44 3.85 3.40 -10.51
N THR A 45 4.46 2.71 -11.47
CA THR A 45 4.17 2.87 -12.90
C THR A 45 3.23 1.77 -13.41
N SER A 46 2.83 1.83 -14.69
CA SER A 46 2.08 0.72 -15.30
C SER A 46 2.83 -0.62 -15.24
N ARG A 47 4.17 -0.61 -15.32
CA ARG A 47 4.99 -1.82 -15.22
C ARG A 47 4.85 -2.48 -13.84
N ASP A 48 4.81 -1.65 -12.80
CA ASP A 48 4.62 -2.07 -11.43
C ASP A 48 3.28 -2.76 -11.20
N PHE A 49 2.22 -2.20 -11.77
CA PHE A 49 0.86 -2.70 -11.64
C PHE A 49 0.62 -4.01 -12.39
N THR A 50 1.41 -4.31 -13.43
CA THR A 50 1.41 -5.61 -14.10
C THR A 50 1.96 -6.73 -13.20
N ILE A 51 2.88 -6.41 -12.28
CA ILE A 51 3.48 -7.39 -11.36
C ILE A 51 2.58 -7.62 -10.15
N ARG A 52 2.05 -6.54 -9.58
CA ARG A 52 1.18 -6.57 -8.40
C ARG A 52 0.24 -5.38 -8.43
N SER A 53 -1.04 -5.62 -8.20
CA SER A 53 -2.06 -4.57 -8.23
C SER A 53 -1.79 -3.47 -7.19
N LEU A 54 -2.32 -2.27 -7.42
CA LEU A 54 -2.22 -1.18 -6.45
C LEU A 54 -2.87 -1.57 -5.11
N ALA A 55 -4.00 -2.27 -5.14
CA ALA A 55 -4.71 -2.69 -3.93
C ALA A 55 -3.87 -3.64 -3.07
N ASP A 56 -3.20 -4.61 -3.69
CA ASP A 56 -2.31 -5.53 -2.98
C ASP A 56 -1.07 -4.82 -2.42
N ARG A 57 -0.50 -3.86 -3.17
CA ARG A 57 0.60 -3.02 -2.66
C ARG A 57 0.16 -2.20 -1.45
N VAL A 58 -1.03 -1.61 -1.49
CA VAL A 58 -1.62 -0.87 -0.36
C VAL A 58 -1.87 -1.81 0.83
N SER A 59 -2.33 -3.04 0.58
CA SER A 59 -2.51 -4.06 1.61
C SER A 59 -1.20 -4.43 2.32
N ASP A 60 -0.12 -4.63 1.56
CA ASP A 60 1.21 -5.01 2.10
C ASP A 60 1.79 -3.97 3.07
N LEU A 61 1.43 -2.70 2.86
CA LEU A 61 1.93 -1.57 3.63
C LEU A 61 1.14 -1.42 4.94
N GLN A 62 1.68 -1.98 6.02
CA GLN A 62 1.02 -2.01 7.34
C GLN A 62 0.86 -0.62 7.96
N GLN A 63 1.75 0.33 7.64
CA GLN A 63 1.62 1.72 8.07
C GLN A 63 0.43 2.46 7.45
N LEU A 64 -0.20 1.91 6.39
CA LEU A 64 -1.39 2.51 5.79
C LEU A 64 -2.63 1.93 6.47
N THR A 65 -3.42 2.78 7.10
CA THR A 65 -4.59 2.37 7.90
C THR A 65 -5.88 3.00 7.38
N TYR A 66 -5.86 4.30 7.06
CA TYR A 66 -7.04 5.04 6.63
C TYR A 66 -6.79 5.76 5.32
N MET A 67 -7.66 5.58 4.34
CA MET A 67 -7.70 6.44 3.17
C MET A 67 -8.42 7.75 3.55
N TYR A 68 -7.82 8.89 3.23
CA TYR A 68 -8.42 10.20 3.49
C TYR A 68 -9.82 10.30 2.85
N PRO A 69 -10.83 10.86 3.56
CA PRO A 69 -10.72 11.53 4.87
C PRO A 69 -10.73 10.63 6.11
N ASP A 70 -11.45 9.51 6.12
CA ASP A 70 -11.58 8.61 7.28
C ASP A 70 -12.16 7.26 6.87
N ILE A 71 -11.62 6.67 5.80
CA ILE A 71 -12.12 5.41 5.24
C ILE A 71 -11.11 4.31 5.58
N PRO A 72 -11.48 3.27 6.34
CA PRO A 72 -10.58 2.15 6.60
C PRO A 72 -10.03 1.55 5.30
N LYS A 73 -8.73 1.24 5.29
CA LYS A 73 -8.04 0.71 4.10
C LYS A 73 -8.77 -0.49 3.48
N ASP A 74 -9.20 -1.43 4.31
CA ASP A 74 -9.88 -2.65 3.86
C ASP A 74 -11.29 -2.38 3.32
N GLN A 75 -11.95 -1.32 3.79
CA GLN A 75 -13.22 -0.88 3.22
C GLN A 75 -13.02 -0.27 1.83
N ALA A 76 -11.95 0.50 1.63
CA ALA A 76 -11.65 1.14 0.35
C ALA A 76 -11.11 0.15 -0.69
N PHE A 77 -10.15 -0.70 -0.31
CA PHE A 77 -9.38 -1.55 -1.22
C PHE A 77 -9.70 -3.04 -1.10
N GLY A 78 -10.37 -3.49 -0.03
CA GLY A 78 -10.50 -4.92 0.27
C GLY A 78 -11.18 -5.75 -0.82
N LYS A 79 -12.14 -5.17 -1.54
CA LYS A 79 -12.80 -5.82 -2.68
C LYS A 79 -11.88 -6.05 -3.90
N TYR A 80 -10.71 -5.41 -3.91
CA TYR A 80 -9.70 -5.51 -4.97
C TYR A 80 -8.46 -6.27 -4.53
N TYR A 81 -8.40 -6.74 -3.28
CA TYR A 81 -7.32 -7.62 -2.85
C TYR A 81 -7.38 -8.91 -3.63
N THR A 82 -6.25 -9.31 -4.18
CA THR A 82 -6.10 -10.62 -4.78
C THR A 82 -6.25 -11.64 -3.65
N PRO A 83 -7.26 -12.52 -3.68
CA PRO A 83 -7.36 -13.57 -2.68
C PRO A 83 -6.05 -14.34 -2.70
N LEU A 84 -5.43 -14.53 -1.54
CA LEU A 84 -4.39 -15.53 -1.38
C LEU A 84 -5.06 -16.86 -1.70
N THR A 85 -4.98 -17.30 -2.95
CA THR A 85 -5.51 -18.60 -3.35
C THR A 85 -4.68 -19.66 -2.65
N ASP A 86 -5.14 -20.06 -1.47
CA ASP A 86 -4.98 -21.40 -0.90
C ASP A 86 -5.68 -22.47 -1.78
N SER A 87 -6.28 -22.07 -2.90
CA SER A 87 -7.15 -22.89 -3.74
C SER A 87 -6.58 -23.26 -5.11
N GLN A 88 -5.29 -23.12 -5.36
CA GLN A 88 -4.64 -24.06 -6.28
C GLN A 88 -4.11 -25.19 -5.43
N PRO A 89 -4.61 -26.43 -5.58
CA PRO A 89 -4.02 -27.55 -4.87
C PRO A 89 -2.52 -27.48 -5.11
N ALA A 90 -1.74 -27.56 -4.03
CA ALA A 90 -0.31 -27.76 -4.14
C ALA A 90 -0.11 -28.76 -5.27
N ILE A 91 0.57 -28.35 -6.34
CA ILE A 91 0.99 -29.29 -7.36
C ILE A 91 1.67 -30.39 -6.54
N SER A 92 1.21 -31.63 -6.65
CA SER A 92 1.48 -32.74 -5.71
C SER A 92 2.96 -33.09 -5.51
N ASN A 93 3.87 -32.27 -6.05
CA ASN A 93 5.32 -32.32 -5.97
C ASN A 93 5.94 -31.45 -4.84
N GLY A 94 5.16 -30.84 -3.94
CA GLY A 94 5.72 -30.17 -2.75
C GLY A 94 6.36 -28.79 -2.98
N TYR A 95 6.10 -28.13 -4.12
CA TYR A 95 6.54 -26.76 -4.36
C TYR A 95 5.61 -25.73 -3.68
N VAL A 96 6.18 -24.84 -2.87
CA VAL A 96 5.49 -23.69 -2.29
C VAL A 96 5.64 -22.49 -3.24
N LYS A 97 4.52 -21.84 -3.60
CA LYS A 97 4.58 -20.61 -4.42
C LYS A 97 5.11 -19.44 -3.60
N PRO A 98 6.15 -18.71 -4.08
CA PRO A 98 6.63 -17.52 -3.40
C PRO A 98 5.59 -16.40 -3.49
N VAL A 99 5.39 -15.67 -2.38
CA VAL A 99 4.54 -14.48 -2.30
C VAL A 99 5.43 -13.25 -2.34
N LEU A 100 5.21 -12.38 -3.33
CA LEU A 100 5.86 -11.07 -3.37
C LEU A 100 5.15 -10.14 -2.38
N VAL A 101 5.88 -9.26 -1.70
CA VAL A 101 5.32 -8.24 -0.81
C VAL A 101 6.04 -6.92 -0.99
N THR A 102 5.33 -5.81 -0.81
CA THR A 102 5.92 -4.46 -0.84
C THR A 102 6.20 -4.00 0.59
N GLN A 103 7.46 -3.64 0.88
CA GLN A 103 7.85 -3.11 2.19
C GLN A 103 8.64 -1.81 2.02
N ILE A 104 8.48 -0.87 2.96
CA ILE A 104 9.32 0.33 3.05
C ILE A 104 10.51 -0.04 3.94
N PRO A 105 11.76 0.20 3.51
CA PRO A 105 12.92 0.03 4.37
C PRO A 105 12.77 0.90 5.62
N GLY A 106 12.91 0.29 6.80
CA GLY A 106 12.95 0.99 8.09
C GLY A 106 14.30 1.64 8.37
#